data_AF-A0A2V7SQR7-F1
#
_entry.id   AF-A0A2V7SQR7-F1
#
_cell.length_a   1.000
_cell.length_b   1.000
_cell.length_c   1.000
_cell.angle_alpha   90.00
_cell.angle_beta   90.00
_cell.angle_gamma   90.00
#
_symmetry.space_group_name_H-M   'P 1'
#
loop_
_entity.id
_entity.type
_entity.pdbx_description
1 polymer ?
#
loop_
_entity_poly.entity_id
_entity_poly.type
_entity_poly.pdbx_seq_one_letter_code
_entity_poly.pdbx_strand_id
1 'polypeptide(L)'
;MTVLPLTTAVIGFLLGLGGLREFLVDGIWYGQLQPLLVGAAGALVSSLLLLAAIAIWLGWSRWPRVATVAGALSIVFHIYGALQPERNVGLLAMTMGVGIGVALLAHVKRHPQAALQLVER
;
A
#
# COMPACT_ATOMS: atom_id res chain seq x y z
N MET A 1 11.68 2.47 17.61
CA MET A 1 10.63 2.78 16.60
C MET A 1 10.71 1.87 15.36
N THR A 2 11.04 0.58 15.50
CA THR A 2 11.28 -0.34 14.38
C THR A 2 10.05 -1.16 13.96
N VAL A 3 9.01 -1.20 14.79
CA VAL A 3 7.82 -2.06 14.58
C VAL A 3 6.98 -1.60 13.39
N LEU A 4 6.78 -0.30 13.21
CA LEU A 4 5.96 0.23 12.12
C LEU A 4 6.55 -0.03 10.72
N PRO A 5 7.82 0.30 10.42
CA PRO A 5 8.38 -0.01 9.11
C PRO A 5 8.44 -1.52 8.87
N LEU A 6 8.75 -2.33 9.89
CA LEU A 6 8.77 -3.78 9.75
C LEU A 6 7.38 -4.36 9.41
N THR A 7 6.35 -3.97 10.16
CA THR A 7 4.97 -4.42 9.90
C THR A 7 4.46 -3.95 8.54
N THR A 8 4.78 -2.71 8.14
CA THR A 8 4.44 -2.17 6.82
C THR A 8 5.14 -2.97 5.70
N ALA A 9 6.42 -3.31 5.87
CA ALA A 9 7.17 -4.09 4.89
C ALA A 9 6.60 -5.52 4.76
N VAL A 10 6.37 -6.20 5.88
CA VAL A 10 5.83 -7.57 5.89
C VAL A 10 4.46 -7.61 5.22
N ILE A 11 3.56 -6.70 5.60
CA ILE A 11 2.20 -6.74 5.06
C ILE A 11 2.17 -6.23 3.62
N GLY A 12 2.95 -5.20 3.26
CA GLY A 12 3.11 -4.77 1.88
C GLY A 12 3.59 -5.91 0.98
N PHE A 13 4.56 -6.70 1.44
CA PHE A 13 5.05 -7.88 0.75
C PHE A 13 3.97 -8.96 0.59
N LEU A 14 3.26 -9.32 1.68
CA LEU A 14 2.20 -10.33 1.64
C LEU A 14 1.04 -9.94 0.71
N LEU A 15 0.60 -8.68 0.75
CA LEU A 15 -0.41 -8.15 -0.18
C LEU A 15 0.10 -8.18 -1.62
N GLY A 16 1.39 -7.93 -1.83
CA GLY A 16 2.02 -7.90 -3.15
C GLY A 16 2.06 -9.29 -3.78
N LEU A 17 2.31 -10.33 -2.98
CA LEU A 17 2.21 -11.72 -3.44
C LEU A 17 0.79 -12.07 -3.91
N GLY A 18 -0.24 -11.58 -3.21
CA GLY A 18 -1.63 -11.74 -3.63
C GLY A 18 -1.90 -11.11 -5.00
N GLY A 19 -1.57 -9.82 -5.16
CA GLY A 19 -1.74 -9.11 -6.42
C GLY A 19 -0.90 -9.69 -7.57
N LEU A 20 0.32 -10.16 -7.28
CA LEU A 20 1.18 -10.79 -8.29
C LEU A 20 0.60 -12.12 -8.78
N ARG A 21 -0.02 -12.91 -7.90
CA ARG A 21 -0.71 -14.14 -8.30
C ARG A 21 -1.87 -13.84 -9.24
N GLU A 22 -2.70 -12.86 -8.89
CA GLU A 22 -3.86 -12.44 -9.69
C GLU A 22 -3.42 -11.87 -11.06
N PHE A 23 -2.31 -11.13 -11.09
CA PHE A 23 -1.70 -10.62 -12.32
C PHE A 23 -1.16 -11.74 -13.23
N LEU A 24 -0.37 -12.67 -12.69
CA LEU A 24 0.30 -13.70 -13.47
C LEU A 24 -0.64 -14.83 -13.89
N VAL A 25 -1.44 -15.35 -12.95
CA VAL A 25 -2.29 -16.51 -13.17
C VAL A 25 -3.56 -16.08 -13.88
N ASP A 26 -4.36 -15.22 -13.26
CA ASP A 26 -5.69 -14.90 -13.79
C ASP A 26 -5.61 -13.88 -14.94
N GLY A 27 -4.68 -12.93 -14.86
CA GLY A 27 -4.43 -11.94 -15.91
C GLY A 27 -3.73 -12.50 -17.13
N ILE A 28 -2.44 -12.85 -17.01
CA ILE A 28 -1.61 -13.22 -18.16
C ILE A 28 -1.96 -14.61 -18.69
N TRP A 29 -2.12 -15.61 -17.81
CA TRP A 29 -2.32 -17.00 -18.25
C TRP A 29 -3.73 -17.24 -18.81
N TYR A 30 -4.75 -16.71 -18.15
CA TYR A 30 -6.16 -16.87 -18.56
C TYR A 30 -6.68 -15.72 -19.43
N GLY A 31 -5.87 -14.69 -19.70
CA GLY A 31 -6.20 -13.58 -20.60
C GLY A 31 -7.29 -12.64 -20.08
N GLN A 32 -7.58 -12.65 -18.78
CA GLN A 32 -8.64 -11.82 -18.21
C GLN A 32 -8.10 -10.41 -17.91
N LEU A 33 -8.65 -9.39 -18.58
CA LEU A 33 -8.21 -8.00 -18.41
C LEU A 33 -8.41 -7.46 -16.99
N GLN A 34 -9.48 -7.89 -16.32
CA GLN A 34 -9.87 -7.36 -15.03
C GLN A 34 -8.94 -7.84 -13.89
N PRO A 35 -8.62 -9.14 -13.73
CA PRO A 35 -7.57 -9.60 -12.81
C PRO A 35 -6.19 -9.03 -13.12
N LEU A 36 -5.87 -8.81 -14.40
CA LEU A 36 -4.60 -8.18 -14.80
C LEU A 36 -4.49 -6.76 -14.22
N LEU A 37 -5.52 -5.93 -14.39
CA LEU A 37 -5.53 -4.54 -13.89
C LEU A 37 -5.52 -4.49 -12.37
N VAL A 38 -6.33 -5.34 -11.71
CA VAL A 38 -6.39 -5.41 -10.24
C VAL A 38 -5.05 -5.88 -9.66
N GLY A 39 -4.47 -6.92 -10.24
CA GLY A 39 -3.17 -7.45 -9.84
C GLY A 39 -2.03 -6.45 -10.04
N ALA A 40 -2.01 -5.74 -11.18
CA ALA A 40 -1.03 -4.68 -11.44
C ALA A 40 -1.17 -3.50 -10.46
N ALA A 41 -2.40 -3.07 -10.16
CA ALA A 41 -2.67 -2.04 -9.17
C ALA A 41 -2.25 -2.49 -7.75
N GLY A 42 -2.54 -3.73 -7.38
CA GLY A 42 -2.12 -4.32 -6.11
C GLY A 42 -0.59 -4.37 -5.98
N ALA A 43 0.11 -4.82 -7.01
CA ALA A 43 1.58 -4.85 -7.04
C ALA A 43 2.20 -3.45 -6.92
N LEU A 44 1.60 -2.45 -7.56
CA LEU A 44 2.02 -1.05 -7.43
C LEU A 44 1.83 -0.53 -6.00
N VAL A 45 0.65 -0.74 -5.40
CA VAL A 45 0.36 -0.34 -4.01
C VAL A 45 1.32 -1.01 -3.03
N SER A 46 1.57 -2.31 -3.19
CA SER A 46 2.52 -3.05 -2.36
C SER A 46 3.94 -2.56 -2.48
N SER A 47 4.37 -2.23 -3.71
CA SER A 47 5.70 -1.65 -3.97
C SER A 47 5.85 -0.28 -3.30
N LEU A 48 4.80 0.54 -3.31
CA LEU A 48 4.77 1.83 -2.60
C LEU A 48 4.80 1.67 -1.08
N LEU A 49 4.07 0.70 -0.52
CA LEU A 49 4.12 0.38 0.91
C LEU A 49 5.52 -0.07 1.35
N LEU A 50 6.16 -0.92 0.54
CA LEU A 50 7.53 -1.37 0.79
C LEU A 50 8.52 -0.20 0.70
N LEU A 51 8.38 0.65 -0.31
CA LEU A 51 9.19 1.86 -0.45
C LEU A 51 9.00 2.82 0.72
N ALA A 52 7.76 2.99 1.20
CA ALA A 52 7.47 3.79 2.40
C ALA A 52 8.16 3.21 3.64
N ALA A 53 8.09 1.90 3.83
CA ALA A 53 8.77 1.21 4.94
C ALA A 53 10.29 1.42 4.89
N ILE A 54 10.90 1.26 3.71
CA ILE A 54 12.34 1.48 3.50
C ILE A 54 12.70 2.96 3.74
N ALA A 55 11.91 3.89 3.21
CA ALA A 55 12.15 5.32 3.37
C ALA A 55 12.07 5.76 4.84
N ILE A 56 11.12 5.20 5.61
CA ILE A 56 11.01 5.42 7.06
C ILE A 56 12.22 4.80 7.77
N TRP A 57 12.60 3.56 7.43
CA TRP A 57 13.72 2.86 8.06
C TRP A 57 15.06 3.56 7.85
N LEU A 58 15.31 4.03 6.62
CA LEU A 58 16.54 4.73 6.25
C LEU A 58 16.50 6.24 6.56
N GLY A 59 15.39 6.75 7.11
CA GLY A 59 15.26 8.16 7.49
C GLY A 59 15.33 9.15 6.32
N TRP A 60 14.79 8.79 5.14
CA TRP A 60 14.84 9.65 3.95
C TRP A 60 14.08 10.96 4.18
N SER A 61 14.62 12.10 3.76
CA SER A 61 13.94 13.42 3.89
C SER A 61 12.53 13.47 3.27
N ARG A 62 12.26 12.64 2.25
CA ARG A 62 10.96 12.55 1.58
C ARG A 62 10.05 11.42 2.10
N TRP A 63 10.44 10.70 3.16
CA TRP A 63 9.63 9.62 3.73
C TRP A 63 8.17 10.02 4.03
N PRO A 64 7.85 11.25 4.50
CA PRO A 64 6.47 11.61 4.80
C PRO A 64 5.59 11.67 3.56
N ARG A 65 6.15 12.14 2.42
CA ARG A 65 5.44 12.21 1.14
C ARG A 65 5.10 10.81 0.65
N VAL A 66 6.11 9.93 0.66
CA VAL A 66 5.97 8.55 0.20
C VAL A 66 4.98 7.80 1.09
N ALA A 67 5.09 7.92 2.42
CA ALA A 67 4.17 7.28 3.38
C ALA A 67 2.73 7.79 3.24
N THR A 68 2.53 9.08 2.99
CA THR A 68 1.19 9.67 2.78
C THR A 68 0.55 9.13 1.50
N VAL A 69 1.29 9.15 0.39
CA VAL A 69 0.80 8.64 -0.90
C VAL A 69 0.54 7.15 -0.82
N ALA A 70 1.46 6.36 -0.28
CA ALA A 70 1.31 4.92 -0.13
C ALA A 70 0.12 4.57 0.79
N GLY A 71 -0.04 5.28 1.91
CA GLY A 71 -1.15 5.06 2.84
C GLY A 71 -2.50 5.41 2.24
N ALA A 72 -2.61 6.55 1.55
CA ALA A 72 -3.84 6.96 0.87
C ALA A 72 -4.23 5.98 -0.26
N LEU A 73 -3.28 5.62 -1.12
CA LEU A 73 -3.53 4.67 -2.21
C LEU A 73 -3.87 3.28 -1.68
N SER A 74 -3.25 2.84 -0.59
CA SER A 74 -3.59 1.56 0.05
C SER A 74 -5.04 1.53 0.53
N ILE A 75 -5.50 2.59 1.20
CA ILE A 75 -6.91 2.71 1.63
C ILE A 75 -7.86 2.67 0.43
N VAL A 76 -7.61 3.53 -0.58
CA VAL A 76 -8.49 3.64 -1.76
C VAL A 76 -8.57 2.32 -2.51
N PHE A 77 -7.42 1.68 -2.78
CA PHE A 77 -7.36 0.40 -3.49
C PHE A 77 -8.11 -0.70 -2.76
N HIS A 78 -7.88 -0.85 -1.46
CA HIS A 78 -8.50 -1.92 -0.67
C HIS A 78 -9.99 -1.71 -0.45
N ILE A 79 -10.45 -0.46 -0.29
CA ILE A 79 -11.88 -0.15 -0.24
C ILE A 79 -12.51 -0.46 -1.60
N TYR A 80 -11.94 0.05 -2.69
CA TYR A 80 -12.48 -0.16 -4.03
C TYR A 80 -12.56 -1.63 -4.40
N GLY A 81 -11.48 -2.39 -4.17
CA GLY A 81 -11.43 -3.83 -4.44
C GLY A 81 -12.36 -4.68 -3.56
N ALA A 82 -12.83 -4.14 -2.43
CA ALA A 82 -13.77 -4.82 -1.55
C ALA A 82 -15.25 -4.53 -1.87
N LEU A 83 -15.54 -3.51 -2.70
CA LEU A 83 -16.89 -3.17 -3.11
C LEU A 83 -17.44 -4.16 -4.15
N GLN A 84 -18.75 -4.34 -4.14
CA GLN A 84 -19.48 -5.05 -5.21
C GLN A 84 -19.60 -4.17 -6.47
N PRO A 85 -19.76 -4.73 -7.68
CA PRO A 85 -20.12 -6.12 -7.99
C PRO A 85 -18.95 -7.11 -8.03
N GLU A 86 -17.74 -6.62 -8.29
CA GLU A 86 -16.56 -7.44 -8.52
C GLU A 86 -15.65 -7.40 -7.30
N ARG A 87 -16.05 -8.13 -6.27
CA ARG A 87 -15.32 -8.19 -5.00
C ARG A 87 -14.01 -8.98 -5.19
N ASN A 88 -12.96 -8.28 -5.60
CA ASN A 88 -11.65 -8.85 -5.88
C ASN A 88 -10.78 -8.97 -4.61
N VAL A 89 -11.09 -8.21 -3.56
CA VAL A 89 -10.30 -8.20 -2.32
C VAL A 89 -11.12 -8.79 -1.17
N GLY A 90 -10.57 -9.82 -0.52
CA GLY A 90 -11.16 -10.42 0.68
C GLY A 90 -11.16 -9.46 1.88
N LEU A 91 -12.08 -9.67 2.84
CA LEU A 91 -12.21 -8.80 4.04
C LEU A 91 -10.91 -8.63 4.81
N LEU A 92 -10.11 -9.70 4.93
CA LEU A 92 -8.84 -9.66 5.66
C LEU A 92 -7.81 -8.76 4.96
N ALA A 93 -7.69 -8.88 3.63
CA ALA A 93 -6.81 -8.01 2.86
C ALA A 93 -7.29 -6.56 2.95
N MET A 94 -8.61 -6.33 2.87
CA MET A 94 -9.21 -5.01 3.05
C MET A 94 -8.86 -4.40 4.41
N THR A 95 -9.08 -5.12 5.51
CA THR A 95 -8.81 -4.61 6.86
C THR A 95 -7.32 -4.35 7.08
N MET A 96 -6.45 -5.23 6.59
CA MET A 96 -5.00 -5.03 6.69
C MET A 96 -4.52 -3.82 5.87
N GLY A 97 -4.95 -3.70 4.61
CA GLY A 97 -4.56 -2.58 3.74
C GLY A 97 -5.02 -1.23 4.29
N VAL A 98 -6.30 -1.15 4.69
CA VAL A 98 -6.84 0.07 5.33
C VAL A 98 -6.14 0.36 6.65
N GLY A 99 -5.93 -0.66 7.49
CA GLY A 99 -5.27 -0.51 8.79
C GLY A 99 -3.85 0.07 8.67
N ILE A 100 -3.07 -0.42 7.71
CA ILE A 100 -1.73 0.12 7.44
C ILE A 100 -1.78 1.51 6.87
N GLY A 101 -2.69 1.78 5.93
CA GLY A 101 -2.81 3.11 5.37
C GLY A 101 -3.12 4.15 6.45
N VAL A 102 -4.04 3.81 7.37
CA VAL A 102 -4.34 4.64 8.54
C VAL A 102 -3.12 4.78 9.46
N ALA A 103 -2.38 3.69 9.71
CA ALA A 103 -1.18 3.72 10.55
C ALA A 103 -0.08 4.62 9.96
N LEU A 104 0.16 4.56 8.64
CA LEU A 104 1.12 5.43 7.94
C LEU A 104 0.69 6.89 8.02
N LEU A 105 -0.57 7.21 7.74
CA LEU A 105 -1.09 8.57 7.82
C LEU A 105 -1.02 9.12 9.25
N ALA A 106 -1.36 8.30 10.24
CA ALA A 106 -1.22 8.67 11.65
C ALA A 106 0.25 8.89 12.04
N HIS A 107 1.17 8.08 11.51
CA HIS A 107 2.60 8.23 11.77
C HIS A 107 3.14 9.54 11.20
N VAL A 108 2.77 9.90 9.96
CA VAL A 108 3.12 11.20 9.36
C VAL A 108 2.57 12.35 10.20
N LYS A 109 1.30 12.29 10.61
CA LYS A 109 0.66 13.33 11.43
C LYS A 109 1.37 13.55 12.78
N ARG A 110 1.92 12.49 13.37
CA ARG A 110 2.68 12.56 14.64
C ARG A 110 4.08 13.15 14.50
N HIS A 111 4.58 13.36 13.28
CA HIS A 111 5.91 13.93 13.00
C HIS A 111 5.79 15.23 12.19
N PRO A 112 5.24 16.32 12.77
CA PRO A 112 4.93 17.56 12.04
C PRO A 112 6.15 18.28 11.46
N GLN A 113 7.34 18.11 12.05
CA GLN A 113 8.60 18.63 11.47
C GLN A 113 8.88 18.03 10.09
N ALA A 114 8.51 16.76 9.88
CA ALA A 114 8.63 16.09 8.59
C ALA A 114 7.54 16.54 7.61
N ALA A 115 6.37 16.99 8.11
CA ALA A 115 5.30 17.56 7.30
C ALA A 115 5.60 18.99 6.82
N LEU A 116 6.29 19.81 7.62
CA LEU A 116 6.71 21.16 7.19
C LEU A 116 7.67 21.12 5.98
N GLN A 117 8.53 20.10 5.91
CA GLN A 117 9.39 19.86 4.74
C GLN A 117 8.62 19.56 3.43
N LEU A 118 7.30 19.26 3.51
CA LEU A 118 6.44 19.11 2.33
C LEU A 118 5.93 20.44 1.77
N VAL A 119 5.83 21.48 2.61
CA VAL A 119 5.27 22.79 2.26
C VAL A 119 6.37 23.74 1.78
N GLU A 120 7.59 23.57 2.30
CA GLU A 120 8.75 24.43 1.98
C GLU A 120 9.45 24.10 0.64
N ARG A 121 8.92 23.17 -0.17
CA ARG A 121 9.47 22.79 -1.48
C ARG A 121 8.40 22.71 -2.56
#